data_AF-A0A0Q4XN49-F1
#
_entry.id   AF-A0A0Q4XN49-F1
#
_cell.length_a   1.000
_cell.length_b   1.000
_cell.length_c   1.000
_cell.angle_alpha   90.00
_cell.angle_beta   90.00
_cell.angle_gamma   90.00
#
_symmetry.space_group_name_H-M   'P 1'
#
loop_
_entity.id
_entity.type
_entity.pdbx_description
1 polymer ?
#
loop_
_entity_poly.entity_id
_entity_poly.type
_entity_poly.pdbx_seq_one_letter_code
_entity_poly.pdbx_strand_id
1 'polypeptide(L)'
;MSAAIVVGIAVALAMMAHDRQSGAEWAISPEQIADAQGAGKPGVEIGPGRFARHPVASEGADLLPVKWGLVGLFAACVVLAGTGRRRAPAARV
;
A
#
# COMPACT_ATOMS: atom_id res chain seq x y z
N MET A 1 10.70 -0.89 -22.88
CA MET A 1 10.55 -1.95 -21.88
C MET A 1 11.13 -1.50 -20.54
N SER A 2 12.41 -1.08 -20.47
CA SER A 2 13.04 -0.62 -19.22
C SER A 2 12.28 0.49 -18.49
N ALA A 3 11.79 1.52 -19.20
CA ALA A 3 11.03 2.61 -18.58
C ALA A 3 9.70 2.15 -17.95
N ALA A 4 9.01 1.19 -18.55
CA ALA A 4 7.75 0.67 -18.01
C ALA A 4 7.96 -0.10 -16.71
N ILE A 5 9.04 -0.90 -16.64
CA ILE A 5 9.43 -1.64 -15.44
C ILE A 5 9.80 -0.66 -14.31
N VAL A 6 10.63 0.34 -14.61
CA VAL A 6 11.03 1.35 -13.62
C VAL A 6 9.82 2.10 -13.06
N VAL A 7 8.90 2.53 -13.93
CA VAL A 7 7.67 3.21 -13.49
C VAL A 7 6.80 2.29 -12.64
N GLY A 8 6.62 1.03 -13.05
CA GLY A 8 5.81 0.08 -12.28
C GLY A 8 6.35 -0.16 -10.87
N ILE A 9 7.67 -0.33 -10.72
CA ILE A 9 8.32 -0.48 -9.41
C ILE A 9 8.17 0.81 -8.59
N ALA A 10 8.44 1.97 -9.18
CA ALA A 10 8.33 3.25 -8.49
C ALA A 10 6.91 3.49 -7.95
N VAL A 11 5.88 3.19 -8.75
CA VAL A 11 4.47 3.31 -8.35
C VAL A 11 4.11 2.32 -7.24
N ALA A 12 4.57 1.06 -7.32
CA ALA A 12 4.33 0.08 -6.27
C ALA A 12 4.94 0.52 -4.92
N LEU A 13 6.18 1.03 -4.93
CA LEU A 13 6.86 1.55 -3.74
C LEU A 13 6.18 2.82 -3.19
N ALA A 14 5.74 3.72 -4.07
CA ALA A 14 5.01 4.92 -3.65
C ALA A 14 3.68 4.57 -2.98
N MET A 15 2.94 3.60 -3.54
CA MET A 15 1.69 3.11 -2.95
C MET A 15 1.94 2.44 -1.59
N MET A 16 2.99 1.62 -1.49
CA MET A 16 3.42 1.02 -0.23
C MET A 16 3.73 2.07 0.84
N ALA A 17 4.48 3.11 0.47
CA ALA A 17 4.81 4.21 1.39
C ALA A 17 3.54 4.96 1.84
N HIS A 18 2.61 5.23 0.92
CA HIS A 18 1.35 5.89 1.21
C HIS A 18 0.47 5.07 2.17
N ASP A 19 0.34 3.76 1.94
CA ASP A 19 -0.45 2.88 2.81
C ASP A 19 0.13 2.77 4.21
N ARG A 20 1.46 2.68 4.32
CA ARG A 20 2.12 2.67 5.63
C ARG A 20 1.94 3.98 6.38
N GLN A 21 2.05 5.11 5.70
CA GLN A 21 1.79 6.43 6.29
C GLN A 21 0.33 6.58 6.74
N SER A 22 -0.60 5.98 6.01
CA SER A 22 -2.03 6.03 6.33
C SER A 22 -2.43 5.01 7.40
N GLY A 23 -1.50 4.19 7.89
CA GLY A 23 -1.77 3.14 8.87
C GLY A 23 -2.63 2.00 8.33
N ALA A 24 -2.69 1.79 7.01
CA ALA A 24 -3.60 0.82 6.39
C ALA A 24 -3.33 -0.64 6.82
N GLU A 25 -2.13 -0.92 7.33
CA GLU A 25 -1.74 -2.23 7.84
C GLU A 25 -2.27 -2.50 9.26
N TRP A 26 -2.78 -1.48 9.97
CA TRP A 26 -3.20 -1.58 11.37
C TRP A 26 -4.70 -1.30 11.55
N ALA A 27 -5.40 -2.19 12.25
CA ALA A 27 -6.71 -1.88 12.84
C ALA A 27 -6.54 -1.12 14.16
N ILE A 28 -5.50 -1.46 14.94
CA ILE A 28 -5.05 -0.72 16.11
C ILE A 28 -3.55 -0.55 16.01
N SER A 29 -3.10 0.70 15.86
CA SER A 29 -1.71 0.99 15.58
C SER A 29 -0.86 1.03 16.86
N PRO A 30 0.47 0.83 16.76
CA PRO A 30 1.38 0.98 17.91
C PRO A 30 1.29 2.36 18.56
N GLU A 31 1.08 3.40 17.77
CA GLU A 31 0.96 4.78 18.23
C GLU A 31 -0.31 4.97 19.05
N GLN A 32 -1.44 4.40 18.63
CA GLN A 32 -2.69 4.43 19.40
C GLN A 32 -2.55 3.72 20.76
N ILE A 33 -1.79 2.62 20.81
CA ILE A 33 -1.48 1.92 22.06
C ILE A 33 -0.62 2.82 22.96
N ALA A 34 0.44 3.43 22.41
CA ALA A 34 1.33 4.31 23.15
C ALA A 34 0.60 5.54 23.69
N ASP A 35 -0.27 6.15 22.88
CA ASP A 35 -1.10 7.29 23.29
C ASP A 35 -2.07 6.90 24.41
N ALA A 36 -2.72 5.75 24.30
CA ALA A 36 -3.61 5.25 25.35
C ALA A 36 -2.86 5.02 26.66
N GLN A 37 -1.66 4.43 26.59
CA GLN A 37 -0.79 4.21 27.75
C GLN A 37 -0.26 5.52 28.34
N GLY A 38 0.10 6.49 27.49
CA GLY A 38 0.49 7.85 27.91
C GLY A 38 -0.64 8.59 28.61
N ALA A 39 -1.89 8.33 28.22
CA ALA A 39 -3.10 8.83 28.89
C ALA A 39 -3.49 8.05 30.16
N GLY A 40 -2.65 7.11 30.62
CA GLY A 40 -2.87 6.31 31.83
C GLY A 40 -3.85 5.15 31.66
N LYS A 41 -4.25 4.81 30.43
CA LYS A 41 -5.08 3.64 30.13
C LYS A 41 -4.20 2.40 29.93
N PRO A 42 -4.69 1.18 30.23
CA PRO A 42 -3.94 -0.04 29.97
C PRO A 42 -3.73 -0.35 28.48
N GLY A 43 -4.46 0.32 27.58
CA GLY A 43 -4.40 0.16 26.13
C GLY A 43 -5.62 0.76 25.43
N VAL A 44 -5.83 0.42 24.16
CA VAL A 44 -7.00 0.87 23.37
C VAL A 44 -8.21 -0.01 23.70
N GLU A 45 -9.33 0.59 24.06
CA GLU A 45 -10.55 -0.15 24.40
C GLU A 45 -11.23 -0.69 23.13
N ILE A 46 -11.45 -2.01 23.08
CA ILE A 46 -12.06 -2.73 21.94
C ILE A 46 -13.45 -3.29 22.27
N GLY A 47 -13.91 -3.05 23.49
CA GLY A 47 -15.20 -3.46 24.01
C GLY A 47 -15.23 -3.26 25.53
N PRO A 48 -16.40 -3.39 26.17
CA PRO A 48 -16.53 -3.08 27.60
C PRO A 48 -15.52 -3.85 28.46
N GLY A 49 -14.58 -3.13 29.06
CA GLY A 49 -13.52 -3.70 29.92
C GLY A 49 -12.44 -4.53 29.19
N ARG A 50 -12.44 -4.57 27.85
CA ARG A 50 -11.42 -5.25 27.04
C ARG A 50 -10.52 -4.25 26.36
N PHE A 51 -9.22 -4.38 26.59
CA PHE A 51 -8.21 -3.48 26.04
C PHE A 51 -7.23 -4.24 25.17
N ALA A 52 -7.03 -3.78 23.94
CA ALA A 52 -5.89 -4.14 23.13
C ALA A 52 -4.63 -3.52 23.75
N ARG A 53 -3.66 -4.36 24.10
CA ARG A 53 -2.34 -3.94 24.63
C ARG A 53 -1.22 -4.09 23.61
N HIS A 54 -1.51 -4.75 22.50
CA HIS A 54 -0.59 -4.98 21.40
C HIS A 54 -1.22 -4.43 20.11
N PRO A 55 -0.41 -4.00 19.13
CA PRO A 55 -0.89 -3.61 17.82
C PRO A 55 -1.70 -4.73 17.17
N VAL A 56 -2.80 -4.37 16.51
CA VAL A 56 -3.68 -5.30 15.82
C VAL A 56 -3.63 -4.99 14.34
N ALA A 57 -3.21 -5.96 13.53
CA ALA A 57 -3.20 -5.83 12.08
C ALA A 57 -4.62 -5.69 11.53
N SER A 58 -4.76 -4.93 10.44
CA SER A 58 -6.01 -4.85 9.69
C SER A 58 -6.33 -6.19 9.03
N GLU A 59 -7.62 -6.54 8.92
CA GLU A 59 -8.07 -7.77 8.21
C GLU A 59 -7.57 -7.84 6.76
N GLY A 60 -7.32 -6.68 6.15
CA GLY A 60 -6.78 -6.57 4.79
C GLY A 60 -5.27 -6.42 4.70
N ALA A 61 -4.54 -6.44 5.83
CA ALA A 61 -3.10 -6.16 5.84
C ALA A 61 -2.31 -7.13 4.94
N ASP A 62 -2.69 -8.41 4.92
CA ASP A 62 -2.05 -9.45 4.11
C ASP A 62 -2.28 -9.26 2.60
N LEU A 63 -3.30 -8.50 2.21
CA LEU A 63 -3.62 -8.18 0.81
C LEU A 63 -2.90 -6.93 0.30
N LEU A 64 -2.29 -6.14 1.18
CA LEU A 64 -1.58 -4.91 0.78
C LEU A 64 -0.45 -5.18 -0.22
N PRO A 65 0.40 -6.21 -0.08
CA PRO A 65 1.41 -6.54 -1.09
C PRO A 65 0.81 -6.82 -2.47
N VAL A 66 -0.35 -7.50 -2.50
CA VAL A 66 -1.08 -7.79 -3.74
C VAL A 66 -1.60 -6.49 -4.35
N LYS A 67 -2.19 -5.60 -3.54
CA LYS A 67 -2.65 -4.27 -3.98
C LYS A 67 -1.50 -3.46 -4.60
N TRP A 68 -0.36 -3.37 -3.92
CA TRP A 68 0.80 -2.63 -4.42
C TRP A 68 1.30 -3.20 -5.74
N GLY A 69 1.40 -4.53 -5.84
CA GLY A 69 1.81 -5.23 -7.05
C GLY A 69 0.86 -4.96 -8.22
N LEU A 70 -0.45 -5.04 -8.01
CA LEU A 70 -1.45 -4.79 -9.06
C LEU A 70 -1.43 -3.35 -9.55
N VAL A 71 -1.29 -2.37 -8.65
CA VAL A 71 -1.20 -0.95 -9.03
C VAL A 71 0.09 -0.67 -9.81
N GLY A 72 1.22 -1.22 -9.37
CA GLY A 72 2.49 -1.12 -10.10
C GLY A 72 2.44 -1.79 -11.47
N LEU A 73 1.84 -2.97 -11.56
CA LEU A 73 1.63 -3.69 -12.83
C LEU A 73 0.76 -2.88 -13.78
N PHE A 74 -0.36 -2.34 -13.29
CA PHE A 74 -1.25 -1.50 -14.08
C PHE A 74 -0.50 -0.27 -14.64
N ALA A 75 0.30 0.42 -13.82
CA ALA A 75 1.11 1.54 -14.27
C ALA A 75 2.12 1.13 -15.35
N ALA A 76 2.80 -0.02 -15.19
CA ALA A 76 3.70 -0.55 -16.21
C ALA A 76 2.98 -0.85 -17.53
N CYS A 77 1.78 -1.44 -17.48
CA CYS A 77 0.96 -1.70 -18.66
C CYS A 77 0.56 -0.41 -19.39
N VAL A 78 0.16 0.63 -18.65
CA VAL A 78 -0.19 1.95 -19.21
C VAL A 78 1.01 2.57 -19.93
N VAL A 79 2.18 2.57 -19.29
CA VAL A 79 3.41 3.08 -19.91
C VAL A 79 3.79 2.28 -21.15
N LEU A 80 3.67 0.95 -21.10
CA LEU A 80 3.97 0.09 -22.23
C LEU A 80 3.01 0.35 -23.42
N ALA A 81 1.72 0.50 -23.17
CA ALA A 81 0.72 0.81 -24.19
C ALA A 81 0.89 2.22 -24.79
N GLY A 82 1.30 3.20 -23.97
CA GLY A 82 1.58 4.57 -24.40
C GLY A 82 2.88 4.69 -25.21
N THR A 83 3.90 3.91 -24.88
CA THR A 83 5.22 3.96 -25.54
C THR A 83 5.37 2.97 -26.70
N GLY A 84 4.61 1.86 -26.70
CA GLY A 84 4.62 0.85 -27.75
C GLY A 84 3.98 1.32 -29.06
N ARG A 85 2.95 2.19 -29.00
CA ARG A 85 2.33 2.78 -30.21
C ARG A 85 3.27 3.66 -31.03
N ARG A 86 4.33 4.20 -30.44
CA ARG A 86 5.34 4.98 -31.18
C ARG A 86 6.35 4.11 -31.93
N ARG A 87 6.32 2.78 -31.73
CA ARG A 87 7.24 1.81 -32.34
C ARG A 87 6.59 0.91 -33.38
N ALA A 88 5.29 1.04 -33.67
CA ALA A 88 4.74 0.43 -34.86
C ALA A 88 5.34 1.16 -36.07
N PRO A 89 6.24 0.54 -36.88
CA PRO A 89 6.56 1.11 -38.17
C PRO A 89 5.24 1.20 -38.94
N ALA A 90 4.99 2.33 -39.57
CA ALA A 90 3.97 2.41 -40.60
C ALA A 90 4.30 1.30 -41.62
N ALA A 91 3.52 0.21 -41.60
CA ALA A 91 3.44 -0.70 -42.72
C ALA A 91 2.85 0.12 -43.87
N ARG A 92 3.71 0.79 -44.63
CA ARG A 92 3.35 1.37 -45.91
C ARG A 92 3.56 0.29 -46.96
N VAL A 93 2.40 -0.16 -47.45
CA VAL A 93 2.03 -0.64 -48.79
C VAL A 93 3.15 -0.62 -49.82
#